data_AF-A0A7Z0BTB6-F1
#
_entry.id   AF-A0A7Z0BTB6-F1
#
_cell.length_a   1.000
_cell.length_b   1.000
_cell.length_c   1.000
_cell.angle_alpha   90.00
_cell.angle_beta   90.00
_cell.angle_gamma   90.00
#
_symmetry.space_group_name_H-M   'P 1'
#
loop_
_entity.id
_entity.type
_entity.pdbx_description
1 polymer ?
#
loop_
_entity_poly.entity_id
_entity_poly.type
_entity_poly.pdbx_seq_one_letter_code
_entity_poly.pdbx_strand_id
1 'polypeptide(L)'
;MRGFILTATAVAMLATSPAMARDDEDDKERDPITERDPSAVDVAATPVTDLNLRKDEIPQMLIDAQDKPYDLQGLRTCRQIIAEVRELDTMLGDDIDLPQDARRNISATRVAQSVVGSFIPFRGIIREISGANDQKRKVEAAVQAGLARRGFLKGVGQGKGCGYPGRPAPDDVIEQRRKEIAAENNDDDDKKKKKDKDDD
;
A
#
# COMPACT_ATOMS: atom_id res chain seq x y z
N MET A 1 5.22 76.70 32.60
CA MET A 1 6.63 76.98 32.25
C MET A 1 7.26 75.64 31.92
N ARG A 2 7.53 75.37 30.63
CA ARG A 2 8.87 75.44 30.00
C ARG A 2 9.86 74.47 30.67
N GLY A 3 10.45 73.48 29.99
CA GLY A 3 10.50 73.31 28.56
C GLY A 3 11.20 72.04 28.07
N PHE A 4 11.21 71.96 26.75
CA PHE A 4 11.94 71.05 25.87
C PHE A 4 13.44 71.07 26.11
N ILE A 5 14.09 69.90 26.03
CA ILE A 5 15.42 69.76 25.41
C ILE A 5 15.42 68.50 24.52
N LEU A 6 15.61 68.74 23.22
CA LEU A 6 16.01 67.78 22.20
C LEU A 6 17.50 67.42 22.36
N THR A 7 17.85 66.15 22.19
CA THR A 7 19.08 65.64 21.51
C THR A 7 18.74 64.23 21.02
N ALA A 8 18.56 63.97 19.72
CA ALA A 8 19.53 63.85 18.62
C ALA A 8 20.40 62.58 18.67
N THR A 9 19.96 61.57 17.90
CA THR A 9 20.72 60.63 17.05
C THR A 9 21.69 59.62 17.67
N ALA A 10 21.36 58.34 17.52
CA ALA A 10 22.26 57.33 16.95
C ALA A 10 21.43 56.24 16.25
N VAL A 11 21.54 56.22 14.92
CA VAL A 11 21.00 55.21 14.01
C VAL A 11 21.75 53.90 14.27
N ALA A 12 21.04 52.85 14.67
CA ALA A 12 21.50 51.48 14.53
C ALA A 12 20.54 50.78 13.56
N MET A 13 20.91 50.78 12.28
CA MET A 13 20.28 49.92 11.29
C MET A 13 20.61 48.47 11.67
N LEU A 14 19.64 47.78 12.29
CA LEU A 14 19.63 46.32 12.26
C LEU A 14 19.38 45.94 10.81
N ALA A 15 20.43 45.49 10.13
CA ALA A 15 20.36 44.89 8.82
C ALA A 15 19.51 43.62 8.93
N THR A 16 18.22 43.75 8.61
CA THR A 16 17.37 42.62 8.28
C THR A 16 17.96 41.97 7.03
N SER A 17 18.71 40.89 7.21
CA SER A 17 19.13 40.05 6.10
C SER A 17 17.86 39.56 5.38
N PRO A 18 17.64 39.85 4.10
CA PRO A 18 16.78 38.99 3.33
C PRO A 18 17.56 37.68 3.24
N ALA A 19 17.07 36.64 3.92
CA ALA A 19 17.43 35.30 3.52
C ALA A 19 17.05 35.21 2.03
N MET A 20 18.05 35.16 1.16
CA MET A 20 17.82 34.81 -0.23
C MET A 20 17.35 33.36 -0.22
N ALA A 21 16.03 33.18 -0.14
CA ALA A 21 15.37 31.98 -0.60
C ALA A 21 15.77 31.84 -2.07
N ARG A 22 16.54 30.79 -2.37
CA ARG A 22 16.60 30.28 -3.73
C ARG A 22 15.24 29.66 -4.02
N ASP A 23 14.31 30.49 -4.47
CA ASP A 23 13.14 30.03 -5.20
C ASP A 23 13.62 29.67 -6.61
N ASP A 24 14.25 28.49 -6.72
CA ASP A 24 14.36 27.80 -8.00
C ASP A 24 13.03 27.05 -8.19
N GLU A 25 12.23 27.60 -9.09
CA GLU A 25 10.94 27.14 -9.57
C GLU A 25 10.98 25.67 -10.01
N ASP A 26 10.31 24.79 -9.26
CA ASP A 26 9.82 23.52 -9.78
C ASP A 26 8.42 23.26 -9.18
N ASP A 27 7.54 24.24 -9.36
CA ASP A 27 6.09 24.09 -9.23
C ASP A 27 5.59 23.25 -10.40
N LYS A 28 5.87 21.94 -10.35
CA LYS A 28 5.04 20.97 -11.06
C LYS A 28 3.82 20.72 -10.22
N GLU A 29 2.77 21.47 -10.56
CA GLU A 29 1.36 21.14 -10.41
C GLU A 29 1.19 19.62 -10.31
N ARG A 30 1.02 19.13 -9.07
CA ARG A 30 0.67 17.73 -8.83
C ARG A 30 -0.80 17.62 -9.17
N ASP A 31 -1.09 17.26 -10.42
CA ASP A 31 -2.45 16.93 -10.83
C ASP A 31 -3.05 15.96 -9.80
N PRO A 32 -4.23 16.24 -9.21
CA PRO A 32 -4.96 15.23 -8.47
C PRO A 32 -5.19 14.05 -9.42
N ILE A 33 -4.99 12.83 -8.93
CA ILE A 33 -5.05 11.57 -9.72
C ILE A 33 -6.50 11.25 -10.20
N THR A 34 -7.37 12.26 -10.21
CA THR A 34 -8.79 12.16 -10.47
C THR A 34 -9.19 13.27 -11.44
N GLU A 35 -8.87 13.10 -12.72
CA GLU A 35 -9.67 13.59 -13.86
C GLU A 35 -8.92 13.32 -15.16
N ARG A 36 -9.39 12.34 -15.94
CA ARG A 36 -8.97 12.15 -17.32
C ARG A 36 -10.16 11.60 -18.10
N ASP A 37 -10.75 12.44 -18.94
CA ASP A 37 -11.83 12.04 -19.85
C ASP A 37 -11.29 11.03 -20.88
N PRO A 38 -11.90 9.83 -21.00
CA PRO A 38 -11.45 8.86 -21.99
C PRO A 38 -12.10 9.14 -23.36
N SER A 39 -11.28 9.38 -24.37
CA SER A 39 -11.69 9.28 -25.78
C SER A 39 -11.83 7.82 -26.19
N ALA A 40 -12.81 7.58 -27.07
CA ALA A 40 -13.26 6.27 -27.52
C ALA A 40 -12.30 5.60 -28.53
N VAL A 41 -12.58 4.31 -28.80
CA VAL A 41 -12.06 3.42 -29.87
C VAL A 41 -10.79 2.64 -29.45
N ASP A 42 -10.67 1.31 -29.53
CA ASP A 42 -11.46 0.20 -30.10
C ASP A 42 -11.28 -1.06 -29.22
N VAL A 43 -12.29 -1.92 -29.12
CA VAL A 43 -12.30 -3.13 -28.28
C VAL A 43 -12.24 -4.36 -29.17
N ALA A 44 -11.07 -5.02 -29.20
CA ALA A 44 -10.94 -6.36 -29.74
C ALA A 44 -11.01 -7.41 -28.62
N ALA A 45 -11.93 -8.35 -28.79
CA ALA A 45 -12.31 -9.39 -27.86
C ALA A 45 -11.11 -10.24 -27.36
N THR A 46 -11.01 -10.41 -26.04
CA THR A 46 -10.24 -11.51 -25.45
C THR A 46 -11.22 -12.52 -24.86
N PRO A 47 -11.11 -13.82 -25.18
CA PRO A 47 -12.13 -14.80 -24.83
C PRO A 47 -12.24 -14.98 -23.31
N VAL A 48 -13.49 -14.93 -22.85
CA VAL A 48 -13.92 -15.27 -21.49
C VAL A 48 -13.69 -16.77 -21.31
N THR A 49 -12.53 -17.15 -20.78
CA THR A 49 -12.29 -18.55 -20.43
C THR A 49 -12.97 -18.81 -19.09
N ASP A 50 -14.20 -19.28 -19.23
CA ASP A 50 -14.70 -20.51 -18.62
C ASP A 50 -14.69 -20.61 -17.08
N LEU A 51 -15.84 -20.24 -16.50
CA LEU A 51 -16.59 -21.01 -15.50
C LEU A 51 -15.80 -22.04 -14.65
N ASN A 52 -15.09 -21.55 -13.63
CA ASN A 52 -15.18 -22.15 -12.31
C ASN A 52 -14.70 -21.17 -11.23
N LEU A 53 -15.32 -19.99 -11.15
CA LEU A 53 -15.34 -19.27 -9.88
C LEU A 53 -16.10 -20.17 -8.93
N ARG A 54 -15.37 -21.06 -8.26
CA ARG A 54 -15.76 -21.59 -6.97
C ARG A 54 -16.31 -20.40 -6.20
N LYS A 55 -17.48 -20.56 -5.58
CA LYS A 55 -17.96 -19.57 -4.64
C LYS A 55 -16.88 -19.48 -3.56
N ASP A 56 -15.91 -18.61 -3.77
CA ASP A 56 -14.89 -18.26 -2.82
C ASP A 56 -15.68 -17.50 -1.77
N GLU A 57 -16.17 -18.26 -0.79
CA GLU A 57 -16.85 -17.73 0.36
C GLU A 57 -15.85 -16.81 1.04
N ILE A 58 -16.22 -15.52 1.11
CA ILE A 58 -15.37 -14.52 1.74
C ILE A 58 -15.18 -14.98 3.20
N PRO A 59 -13.93 -15.10 3.69
CA PRO A 59 -13.70 -15.48 5.08
C PRO A 59 -14.50 -14.58 6.02
N GLN A 60 -15.23 -15.16 6.98
CA GLN A 60 -16.13 -14.43 7.86
C GLN A 60 -15.43 -13.26 8.56
N MET A 61 -14.16 -13.43 8.94
CA MET A 61 -13.36 -12.36 9.55
C MET A 61 -13.20 -11.13 8.66
N LEU A 62 -13.12 -11.29 7.33
CA LEU A 62 -13.05 -10.17 6.40
C LEU A 62 -14.41 -9.50 6.21
N ILE A 63 -15.51 -10.25 6.37
CA ILE A 63 -16.87 -9.70 6.43
C ILE A 63 -17.02 -8.87 7.71
N ASP A 64 -16.62 -9.41 8.86
CA ASP A 64 -16.65 -8.70 10.14
C ASP A 64 -15.79 -7.43 10.10
N ALA A 65 -14.66 -7.47 9.38
CA ALA A 65 -13.82 -6.31 9.13
C ALA A 65 -14.50 -5.24 8.27
N GLN A 66 -15.43 -5.59 7.36
CA GLN A 66 -16.22 -4.60 6.61
C GLN A 66 -17.17 -3.84 7.53
N ASP A 67 -17.84 -4.55 8.43
CA ASP A 67 -18.81 -3.95 9.35
C ASP A 67 -18.11 -3.13 10.44
N LYS A 68 -16.97 -3.60 10.93
CA LYS A 68 -16.27 -3.05 12.10
C LYS A 68 -14.75 -2.98 11.92
N PRO A 69 -14.23 -2.22 10.94
CA PRO A 69 -12.80 -2.19 10.65
C PRO A 69 -11.95 -1.64 11.79
N TYR A 70 -12.50 -0.77 12.64
CA TYR A 70 -11.77 -0.08 13.72
C TYR A 70 -12.25 -0.45 15.13
N ASP A 71 -13.07 -1.49 15.27
CA ASP A 71 -13.57 -1.91 16.58
C ASP A 71 -12.49 -2.61 17.42
N LEU A 72 -12.42 -2.24 18.69
CA LEU A 72 -11.52 -2.78 19.71
C LEU A 72 -12.27 -3.59 20.77
N GLN A 73 -13.57 -3.82 20.60
CA GLN A 73 -14.36 -4.66 21.50
C GLN A 73 -13.69 -6.04 21.64
N GLY A 74 -13.36 -6.42 22.88
CA GLY A 74 -12.67 -7.67 23.17
C GLY A 74 -11.14 -7.65 23.01
N LEU A 75 -10.55 -6.60 22.42
CA LEU A 75 -9.11 -6.49 22.14
C LEU A 75 -8.38 -5.62 23.17
N ARG A 76 -8.42 -6.04 24.44
CA ARG A 76 -7.87 -5.26 25.57
C ARG A 76 -6.39 -5.51 25.82
N THR A 77 -5.90 -6.68 25.46
CA THR A 77 -4.53 -7.13 25.74
C THR A 77 -3.73 -7.32 24.45
N CYS A 78 -2.40 -7.18 24.53
CA CYS A 78 -1.53 -7.46 23.38
C CYS A 78 -1.69 -8.87 22.84
N ARG A 79 -1.96 -9.87 23.69
CA ARG A 79 -2.21 -11.25 23.24
C ARG A 79 -3.41 -11.34 22.30
N GLN A 80 -4.49 -10.62 22.61
CA GLN A 80 -5.70 -10.58 21.78
C GLN A 80 -5.45 -9.86 20.46
N ILE A 81 -4.76 -8.72 20.49
CA ILE A 81 -4.39 -7.97 19.28
C ILE A 81 -3.49 -8.81 18.37
N ILE A 82 -2.48 -9.48 18.95
CA ILE A 82 -1.57 -10.35 18.19
C ILE A 82 -2.31 -11.53 17.57
N ALA A 83 -3.25 -12.15 18.30
CA ALA A 83 -4.04 -13.26 17.77
C ALA A 83 -4.87 -12.81 16.57
N GLU A 84 -5.59 -11.69 16.70
CA GLU A 84 -6.40 -11.11 15.62
C GLU A 84 -5.55 -10.76 14.39
N VAL A 85 -4.38 -10.12 14.59
CA VAL A 85 -3.48 -9.79 13.47
C VAL A 85 -2.96 -11.04 12.78
N ARG A 86 -2.64 -12.12 13.52
CA ARG A 86 -2.22 -13.39 12.91
C ARG A 86 -3.32 -14.02 12.07
N GLU A 87 -4.55 -14.00 12.55
CA GLU A 87 -5.68 -14.52 11.78
C GLU A 87 -5.87 -13.72 10.49
N LEU A 88 -5.78 -12.39 10.54
CA LEU A 88 -5.77 -11.54 9.35
C LEU A 88 -4.61 -11.87 8.40
N ASP A 89 -3.40 -12.08 8.92
CA ASP A 89 -2.22 -12.46 8.11
C ASP A 89 -2.40 -13.81 7.41
N THR A 90 -3.07 -14.78 8.04
CA THR A 90 -3.36 -16.07 7.38
C THR A 90 -4.27 -15.93 6.16
N MET A 91 -5.15 -14.92 6.16
CA MET A 91 -6.13 -14.68 5.09
C MET A 91 -5.61 -13.72 4.03
N LEU A 92 -4.88 -12.69 4.45
CA LEU A 92 -4.39 -11.59 3.59
C LEU A 92 -2.96 -11.83 3.09
N GLY A 93 -2.24 -12.79 3.67
CA GLY A 93 -0.83 -13.02 3.43
C GLY A 93 0.07 -11.99 4.15
N ASP A 94 1.36 -12.02 3.79
CA ASP A 94 2.37 -11.12 4.35
C ASP A 94 1.94 -9.65 4.25
N ASP A 95 2.20 -8.87 5.30
CA ASP A 95 1.85 -7.46 5.32
C ASP A 95 2.83 -6.60 4.50
N ILE A 96 2.39 -5.39 4.17
CA ILE A 96 3.15 -4.43 3.35
C ILE A 96 4.42 -3.92 4.05
N ASP A 97 4.52 -4.15 5.37
CA ASP A 97 5.71 -3.83 6.17
C ASP A 97 6.82 -4.89 6.05
N LEU A 98 6.55 -6.02 5.40
CA LEU A 98 7.53 -7.03 5.07
C LEU A 98 8.03 -6.89 3.62
N PRO A 99 9.32 -7.15 3.37
CA PRO A 99 9.86 -7.21 2.03
C PRO A 99 9.18 -8.33 1.26
N GLN A 100 8.72 -8.02 0.05
CA GLN A 100 8.09 -8.98 -0.86
C GLN A 100 9.10 -9.41 -1.92
N ASP A 101 9.07 -10.67 -2.32
CA ASP A 101 9.90 -11.12 -3.42
C ASP A 101 9.47 -10.43 -4.72
N ALA A 102 10.41 -9.71 -5.33
CA ALA A 102 10.19 -9.03 -6.58
C ALA A 102 10.04 -10.03 -7.74
N ARG A 103 10.68 -11.22 -7.71
CA ARG A 103 10.59 -12.18 -8.82
C ARG A 103 9.20 -12.80 -8.95
N ARG A 104 8.48 -13.02 -7.84
CA ARG A 104 7.04 -13.35 -7.85
C ARG A 104 6.17 -12.26 -8.51
N ASN A 105 6.58 -11.00 -8.46
CA ASN A 105 5.88 -9.87 -9.09
C ASN A 105 6.41 -9.55 -10.51
N ILE A 106 7.61 -10.01 -10.85
CA ILE A 106 8.29 -9.77 -12.12
C ILE A 106 8.19 -11.03 -12.99
N SER A 107 6.96 -11.33 -13.42
CA SER A 107 6.84 -11.68 -14.84
C SER A 107 6.97 -10.35 -15.59
N ALA A 108 8.20 -9.89 -15.84
CA ALA A 108 8.50 -8.61 -16.50
C ALA A 108 7.74 -8.44 -17.83
N THR A 109 7.41 -9.55 -18.49
CA THR A 109 6.54 -9.60 -19.68
C THR A 109 5.11 -9.10 -19.42
N ARG A 110 4.55 -9.33 -18.22
CA ARG A 110 3.24 -8.83 -17.82
C ARG A 110 3.26 -7.40 -17.31
N VAL A 111 4.38 -6.89 -16.80
CA VAL A 111 4.46 -5.48 -16.36
C VAL A 111 4.46 -4.52 -17.56
N ALA A 112 5.11 -4.89 -18.68
CA ALA A 112 4.95 -4.15 -19.93
C ALA A 112 3.49 -4.14 -20.45
N GLN A 113 2.71 -5.19 -20.15
CA GLN A 113 1.28 -5.25 -20.47
C GLN A 113 0.36 -4.60 -19.40
N SER A 114 0.79 -4.52 -18.12
CA SER A 114 -0.01 -4.00 -17.01
C SER A 114 0.13 -2.50 -16.82
N VAL A 115 1.24 -1.90 -17.25
CA VAL A 115 1.45 -0.44 -17.21
C VAL A 115 0.54 0.29 -18.21
N VAL A 116 0.08 -0.37 -19.27
CA VAL A 116 -0.95 0.18 -20.19
C VAL A 116 -2.38 -0.18 -19.74
N GLY A 117 -2.54 -1.01 -18.69
CA GLY A 117 -3.78 -1.75 -18.47
C GLY A 117 -4.40 -1.75 -17.08
N SER A 118 -3.68 -1.50 -15.98
CA SER A 118 -4.20 -1.92 -14.66
C SER A 118 -4.22 -0.88 -13.55
N PHE A 119 -3.90 0.39 -13.82
CA PHE A 119 -3.93 1.45 -12.81
C PHE A 119 -4.71 2.68 -13.30
N ILE A 120 -5.94 2.46 -13.75
CA ILE A 120 -6.89 3.56 -13.92
C ILE A 120 -8.07 3.28 -13.00
N PRO A 121 -8.20 3.97 -11.85
CA PRO A 121 -9.49 4.02 -11.17
C PRO A 121 -10.51 4.53 -12.20
N PHE A 122 -11.73 3.99 -12.21
CA PHE A 122 -12.83 4.30 -13.17
C PHE A 122 -12.98 3.47 -14.46
N ARG A 123 -12.25 2.35 -14.67
CA ARG A 123 -12.65 1.35 -15.72
C ARG A 123 -13.98 0.63 -15.45
N GLY A 124 -14.73 1.04 -14.41
CA GLY A 124 -15.98 0.44 -13.96
C GLY A 124 -17.20 0.76 -14.83
N ILE A 125 -17.29 1.96 -15.42
CA ILE A 125 -18.55 2.45 -15.99
C ILE A 125 -19.06 1.61 -17.18
N ILE A 126 -18.16 1.00 -17.97
CA ILE A 126 -18.57 0.13 -19.10
C ILE A 126 -18.84 -1.32 -18.65
N ARG A 127 -18.21 -1.77 -17.55
CA ARG A 127 -18.46 -3.11 -16.98
C ARG A 127 -19.72 -3.14 -16.09
N GLU A 128 -20.17 -1.98 -15.64
CA GLU A 128 -21.41 -1.76 -14.91
C GLU A 128 -22.65 -2.27 -15.67
N ILE A 129 -22.61 -2.31 -17.00
CA ILE A 129 -23.77 -2.68 -17.84
C ILE A 129 -23.96 -4.20 -17.93
N SER A 130 -22.93 -5.02 -17.70
CA SER A 130 -23.02 -6.49 -17.87
C SER A 130 -23.15 -7.30 -16.57
N GLY A 131 -23.07 -6.67 -15.38
CA GLY A 131 -23.32 -7.33 -14.08
C GLY A 131 -22.37 -8.49 -13.69
N ALA A 132 -21.38 -8.83 -14.50
CA ALA A 132 -20.59 -10.07 -14.36
C ALA A 132 -19.51 -10.03 -13.26
N ASN A 133 -19.42 -8.97 -12.46
CA ASN A 133 -18.28 -8.72 -11.56
C ASN A 133 -18.67 -8.49 -10.09
N ASP A 134 -19.92 -8.72 -9.70
CA ASP A 134 -20.41 -8.41 -8.34
C ASP A 134 -19.67 -9.16 -7.24
N GLN A 135 -19.37 -10.45 -7.44
CA GLN A 135 -18.65 -11.23 -6.44
C GLN A 135 -17.21 -10.76 -6.27
N LYS A 136 -16.55 -10.41 -7.37
CA LYS A 136 -15.19 -9.87 -7.31
C LYS A 136 -15.16 -8.56 -6.51
N ARG A 137 -16.13 -7.67 -6.72
CA ARG A 137 -16.26 -6.43 -5.96
C ARG A 137 -16.42 -6.68 -4.46
N LYS A 138 -17.22 -7.67 -4.08
CA LYS A 138 -17.41 -8.05 -2.67
C LYS A 138 -16.11 -8.57 -2.05
N VAL A 139 -15.40 -9.45 -2.76
CA VAL A 139 -14.10 -9.98 -2.32
C VAL A 139 -13.09 -8.84 -2.19
N GLU A 140 -12.96 -7.98 -3.20
CA GLU A 140 -12.06 -6.83 -3.17
C GLU A 140 -12.39 -5.90 -1.99
N ALA A 141 -13.66 -5.56 -1.78
CA ALA A 141 -14.09 -4.74 -0.65
C ALA A 141 -13.75 -5.39 0.70
N ALA A 142 -13.88 -6.72 0.81
CA ALA A 142 -13.58 -7.45 2.05
C ALA A 142 -12.07 -7.49 2.33
N VAL A 143 -11.26 -7.69 1.30
CA VAL A 143 -9.79 -7.60 1.40
C VAL A 143 -9.35 -6.21 1.83
N GLN A 144 -9.90 -5.15 1.22
CA GLN A 144 -9.59 -3.77 1.60
C GLN A 144 -9.96 -3.47 3.06
N ALA A 145 -11.12 -3.95 3.52
CA ALA A 145 -11.53 -3.81 4.91
C ALA A 145 -10.59 -4.58 5.86
N GLY A 146 -10.17 -5.79 5.49
CA GLY A 146 -9.19 -6.57 6.25
C GLY A 146 -7.82 -5.88 6.36
N LEU A 147 -7.32 -5.32 5.25
CA LEU A 147 -6.07 -4.55 5.23
C LEU A 147 -6.16 -3.32 6.14
N ALA A 148 -7.26 -2.58 6.07
CA ALA A 148 -7.51 -1.43 6.94
C ALA A 148 -7.55 -1.84 8.43
N ARG A 149 -8.26 -2.93 8.76
CA ARG A 149 -8.34 -3.47 10.12
C ARG A 149 -6.96 -3.91 10.63
N ARG A 150 -6.19 -4.63 9.82
CA ARG A 150 -4.83 -5.06 10.18
C ARG A 150 -3.92 -3.87 10.49
N GLY A 151 -3.90 -2.87 9.59
CA GLY A 151 -3.10 -1.66 9.78
C GLY A 151 -3.49 -0.90 11.05
N PHE A 152 -4.79 -0.75 11.30
CA PHE A 152 -5.30 -0.13 12.53
C PHE A 152 -4.86 -0.90 13.79
N LEU A 153 -5.03 -2.22 13.82
CA LEU A 153 -4.65 -3.04 14.97
C LEU A 153 -3.15 -3.01 15.25
N LYS A 154 -2.31 -3.01 14.21
CA LYS A 154 -0.86 -2.82 14.36
C LYS A 154 -0.53 -1.44 14.94
N GLY A 155 -1.22 -0.38 14.51
CA GLY A 155 -1.06 0.96 15.10
C GLY A 155 -1.47 1.03 16.57
N VAL A 156 -2.61 0.43 16.92
CA VAL A 156 -3.08 0.32 18.31
C VAL A 156 -2.11 -0.50 19.16
N GLY A 157 -1.64 -1.63 18.64
CA GLY A 157 -0.68 -2.48 19.34
C GLY A 157 0.69 -1.83 19.49
N GLN A 158 1.15 -1.04 18.51
CA GLN A 158 2.34 -0.21 18.66
C GLN A 158 2.18 0.80 19.81
N GLY A 159 1.05 1.52 19.87
CA GLY A 159 0.76 2.43 20.98
C GLY A 159 0.68 1.75 22.34
N LYS A 160 0.33 0.46 22.38
CA LYS A 160 0.30 -0.37 23.60
C LYS A 160 1.63 -1.07 23.92
N GLY A 161 2.65 -0.93 23.07
CA GLY A 161 3.93 -1.62 23.25
C GLY A 161 3.86 -3.13 23.02
N CYS A 162 2.95 -3.60 22.16
CA CYS A 162 2.82 -5.02 21.83
C CYS A 162 4.01 -5.52 21.00
N GLY A 163 4.32 -6.81 21.12
CA GLY A 163 5.30 -7.48 20.26
C GLY A 163 4.78 -7.74 18.85
N TYR A 164 5.69 -8.04 17.93
CA TYR A 164 5.35 -8.51 16.58
C TYR A 164 4.59 -9.85 16.67
N PRO A 165 3.56 -10.10 15.84
CA PRO A 165 3.04 -9.29 14.73
C PRO A 165 2.00 -8.22 15.10
N GLY A 166 1.67 -8.03 16.38
CA GLY A 166 0.67 -7.04 16.82
C GLY A 166 1.12 -5.57 16.72
N ARG A 167 2.23 -5.29 16.04
CA ARG A 167 2.80 -3.97 15.75
C ARG A 167 3.52 -4.04 14.40
N PRO A 168 3.93 -2.90 13.81
CA PRO A 168 4.77 -2.93 12.62
C PRO A 168 6.01 -3.81 12.79
N ALA A 169 6.39 -4.49 11.72
CA ALA A 169 7.59 -5.31 11.68
C ALA A 169 8.81 -4.50 12.13
N PRO A 170 9.54 -4.96 13.17
CA PRO A 170 10.81 -4.35 13.55
C PRO A 170 11.92 -4.72 12.54
N ASP A 171 13.01 -3.95 12.56
CA ASP A 171 14.10 -4.09 11.58
C ASP A 171 14.71 -5.49 11.54
N ASP A 172 14.84 -6.17 12.69
CA ASP A 172 15.39 -7.53 12.78
C ASP A 172 14.53 -8.55 12.04
N VAL A 173 13.20 -8.42 12.11
CA VAL A 173 12.25 -9.29 11.39
C VAL A 173 12.32 -9.02 9.89
N ILE A 174 12.38 -7.75 9.49
CA ILE A 174 12.51 -7.35 8.08
C ILE A 174 13.80 -7.91 7.49
N GLU A 175 14.93 -7.78 8.19
CA GLU A 175 16.22 -8.31 7.75
C GLU A 175 16.22 -9.84 7.62
N GLN A 176 15.61 -10.55 8.57
CA GLN A 176 15.45 -12.00 8.48
C GLN A 176 14.67 -12.38 7.23
N ARG A 177 13.52 -11.73 6.98
CA ARG A 177 12.73 -11.98 5.77
C ARG A 177 13.48 -11.66 4.48
N ARG A 178 14.28 -10.58 4.45
CA ARG A 178 15.16 -10.28 3.28
C ARG A 178 16.17 -11.39 3.04
N LYS A 179 16.77 -11.95 4.10
CA LYS A 179 17.74 -13.04 3.99
C LYS A 179 17.09 -14.32 3.50
N GLU A 180 15.89 -14.65 3.98
CA GLU A 180 15.08 -15.77 3.49
C GLU A 180 14.80 -15.62 1.99
N ILE A 181 14.28 -14.46 1.57
CA ILE A 181 14.02 -14.18 0.16
C ILE A 181 15.29 -14.27 -0.69
N ALA A 182 16.43 -13.80 -0.19
CA ALA A 182 17.70 -13.91 -0.90
C ALA A 182 18.17 -15.37 -1.03
N ALA A 183 18.00 -16.20 0.01
CA ALA A 183 18.32 -17.61 -0.03
C ALA A 183 17.43 -18.40 -1.00
N GLU A 184 16.11 -18.19 -0.93
CA GLU A 184 15.13 -18.78 -1.86
C GLU A 184 15.48 -18.45 -3.32
N ASN A 185 15.81 -17.19 -3.58
CA ASN A 185 16.19 -16.72 -4.91
C ASN A 185 17.48 -17.36 -5.43
N ASN A 186 18.49 -17.57 -4.58
CA ASN A 186 19.73 -18.24 -4.98
C ASN A 186 19.49 -19.73 -5.30
N ASP A 187 18.68 -20.41 -4.49
CA ASP A 187 18.33 -21.81 -4.70
C ASP A 187 17.60 -22.02 -6.04
N ASP A 188 16.72 -21.09 -6.41
CA ASP A 188 15.99 -21.15 -7.68
C ASP A 188 16.90 -20.87 -8.88
N ASP A 189 17.85 -19.94 -8.77
CA ASP A 189 18.85 -19.67 -9.79
C ASP A 189 19.76 -20.89 -10.04
N ASP A 190 20.13 -21.61 -8.99
CA ASP A 190 20.95 -22.83 -9.09
C ASP A 190 20.19 -24.02 -9.68
N LYS A 191 18.90 -24.21 -9.31
CA LYS A 191 18.02 -25.20 -9.95
C LYS A 191 17.87 -24.94 -11.45
N LYS A 192 17.72 -23.67 -11.85
CA LYS A 192 17.58 -23.29 -13.25
C LYS A 192 18.84 -23.61 -14.06
N LYS A 193 20.02 -23.25 -13.56
CA LYS A 193 21.31 -23.59 -14.20
C LYS A 193 21.53 -25.08 -14.34
N LYS A 194 21.04 -25.89 -13.40
CA LYS A 194 21.14 -27.35 -13.49
C LYS A 194 20.24 -27.90 -14.59
N LYS A 195 18.99 -27.43 -14.64
CA LYS A 195 18.04 -27.81 -15.68
C LYS A 195 18.55 -27.47 -17.08
N ASP A 196 19.06 -26.25 -17.27
CA ASP A 196 19.58 -25.81 -18.57
C ASP A 196 20.80 -26.64 -19.04
N LYS A 197 21.55 -27.27 -18.12
CA LYS A 197 22.67 -28.16 -18.44
C LYS A 197 22.27 -29.61 -18.72
N ASP A 198 21.10 -30.04 -18.26
CA ASP A 198 20.59 -31.39 -18.49
C ASP A 198 19.82 -31.48 -19.83
N ASP A 199 19.47 -30.33 -20.43
CA ASP A 199 18.74 -30.19 -21.70
C ASP A 199 19.67 -29.98 -22.93
N ASP A 200 20.99 -29.81 -22.73
CA ASP A 200 22.06 -29.71 -23.76
C ASP A 200 22.82 -31.04 -23.94
#